data_AF-A0A1V0B5F4-F1
#
_entry.id   AF-A0A1V0B5F4-F1
#
_cell.length_a   1.000
_cell.length_b   1.000
_cell.length_c   1.000
_cell.angle_alpha   90.00
_cell.angle_beta   90.00
_cell.angle_gamma   90.00
#
_symmetry.space_group_name_H-M   'P 1'
#
loop_
_entity.id
_entity.type
_entity.pdbx_description
1 polymer ?
#
loop_
_entity_poly.entity_id
_entity_poly.type
_entity_poly.pdbx_seq_one_letter_code
_entity_poly.pdbx_strand_id
1 'polypeptide(L)'
;MWGWDCQYRGWWSLISSWERGMRVFLLGLVLGSWVMLVQADEASHRASAERFLKLAKAEGMTATVYEQVGRALTLQFAQMGGSMQHEDLLRDYQRQARALLDTELAWEAMRDELIDLYVPLFSEAEFEQLAEFYQSPVGRKLMDNLPELTQSSLAITRTRWEERLAPQIEELVEQLAADLEDRQGGLR
;
A
#
# COMPACT_ATOMS: atom_id res chain seq x y z
N MET A 1 2.92 -24.83 85.49
CA MET A 1 2.88 -26.10 84.74
C MET A 1 3.37 -25.78 83.33
N TRP A 2 4.71 -25.90 83.15
CA TRP A 2 5.52 -26.03 81.92
C TRP A 2 5.08 -25.20 80.68
N GLY A 3 5.68 -24.03 80.38
CA GLY A 3 7.00 -23.83 79.74
C GLY A 3 6.79 -23.81 78.20
N TRP A 4 7.07 -22.77 77.39
CA TRP A 4 8.22 -21.88 77.30
C TRP A 4 7.82 -20.57 76.56
N ASP A 5 8.08 -19.43 77.18
CA ASP A 5 8.39 -18.16 76.49
C ASP A 5 9.89 -17.96 76.69
N CYS A 6 10.67 -17.68 75.63
CA CYS A 6 11.95 -16.93 75.65
C CYS A 6 12.80 -17.20 74.38
N GLN A 7 12.42 -16.75 73.17
CA GLN A 7 13.44 -16.54 72.11
C GLN A 7 13.09 -15.65 70.89
N TYR A 8 12.14 -14.70 70.91
CA TYR A 8 11.83 -13.96 69.65
C TYR A 8 11.57 -12.45 69.77
N ARG A 9 12.13 -11.78 70.78
CA ARG A 9 11.97 -10.32 70.94
C ARG A 9 13.10 -9.45 70.36
N GLY A 10 14.19 -10.05 69.85
CA GLY A 10 15.36 -9.33 69.32
C GLY A 10 15.51 -9.27 67.79
N TRP A 11 14.67 -9.97 67.03
CA TRP A 11 14.80 -10.07 65.56
C TRP A 11 13.99 -9.02 64.78
N TRP A 12 13.09 -8.27 65.43
CA TRP A 12 12.16 -7.35 64.76
C TRP A 12 12.74 -5.96 64.45
N SER A 13 13.85 -5.54 65.07
CA SER A 13 14.47 -4.23 64.80
C SER A 13 15.58 -4.25 63.73
N LEU A 14 15.98 -5.43 63.25
CA LEU A 14 16.93 -5.59 62.13
C LEU A 14 16.22 -5.64 60.77
N ILE A 15 14.93 -6.01 60.74
CA ILE A 15 14.12 -6.17 59.52
C ILE A 15 13.58 -4.83 58.97
N SER A 16 13.45 -3.78 59.79
CA SER A 16 12.92 -2.48 59.35
C SER A 16 13.95 -1.53 58.71
N SER A 17 15.24 -1.89 58.68
CA SER A 17 16.27 -1.11 57.97
C SER A 17 16.38 -1.44 56.47
N TRP A 18 15.69 -2.51 56.02
CA TRP A 18 15.70 -3.00 54.64
C TRP A 18 14.65 -2.31 53.73
N GLU A 19 13.77 -1.47 54.28
CA GLU A 19 12.63 -0.89 53.56
C GLU A 19 12.90 0.44 52.82
N ARG A 20 14.10 1.04 52.97
CA ARG A 20 14.46 2.28 52.26
C ARG A 20 15.23 2.06 50.95
N GLY A 21 15.89 0.91 50.78
CA GLY A 21 16.60 0.57 49.54
C GLY A 21 15.70 -0.04 48.45
N MET A 22 14.61 -0.70 48.84
CA MET A 22 13.80 -1.51 47.91
C MET A 22 12.63 -0.75 47.25
N ARG A 23 12.32 0.47 47.71
CA ARG A 23 11.29 1.32 47.09
C ARG A 23 11.75 2.02 45.81
N VAL A 24 13.05 2.26 45.64
CA VAL A 24 13.60 2.83 44.40
C VAL A 24 13.76 1.74 43.33
N PHE A 25 14.08 0.51 43.72
CA PHE A 25 14.24 -0.60 42.78
C PHE A 25 12.92 -1.18 42.26
N LEU A 26 11.82 -1.13 43.02
CA LEU A 26 10.51 -1.62 42.55
C LEU A 26 9.77 -0.63 41.63
N LEU A 27 10.12 0.65 41.63
CA LEU A 27 9.59 1.62 40.65
C LEU A 27 10.34 1.58 39.30
N GLY A 28 11.58 1.09 39.26
CA GLY A 28 12.32 0.87 38.01
C GLY A 28 11.89 -0.38 37.24
N LEU A 29 11.43 -1.42 37.94
CA LEU A 29 11.08 -2.72 37.33
C LEU A 29 9.66 -2.77 36.74
N VAL A 30 8.75 -1.88 37.18
CA VAL A 30 7.42 -1.75 36.56
C VAL A 30 7.49 -0.93 35.27
N LEU A 31 8.36 0.08 35.18
CA LEU A 31 8.51 0.90 33.95
C LEU A 31 9.17 0.15 32.78
N GLY A 32 10.05 -0.83 33.05
CA GLY A 32 10.66 -1.66 32.00
C GLY A 32 9.68 -2.60 31.31
N SER A 33 8.61 -3.00 32.00
CA SER A 33 7.60 -3.92 31.46
C SER A 33 6.56 -3.23 30.56
N TRP A 34 6.52 -1.89 30.53
CA TRP A 34 5.56 -1.13 29.72
C TRP A 34 6.13 -0.76 28.34
N VAL A 35 7.47 -0.69 28.20
CA VAL A 35 8.14 -0.35 26.93
C VAL A 35 8.07 -1.52 25.92
N MET A 36 8.04 -2.77 26.40
CA MET A 36 7.97 -3.95 25.52
C MET A 36 6.59 -4.15 24.87
N LEU A 37 5.50 -3.72 25.53
CA LEU A 37 4.16 -3.94 24.99
C LEU A 37 3.85 -3.01 23.81
N VAL A 38 4.31 -1.75 23.87
CA VAL A 38 4.07 -0.75 22.81
C VAL A 38 4.81 -1.10 21.52
N GLN A 39 6.05 -1.59 21.60
CA GLN A 39 6.83 -1.99 20.42
C GLN A 39 6.27 -3.25 19.76
N ALA A 40 5.68 -4.17 20.54
CA ALA A 40 5.05 -5.38 20.00
C ALA A 40 3.75 -5.07 19.23
N ASP A 41 2.94 -4.13 19.73
CA ASP A 41 1.70 -3.68 19.10
C ASP A 41 1.96 -2.99 17.76
N GLU A 42 2.93 -2.07 17.72
CA GLU A 42 3.33 -1.37 16.49
C GLU A 42 3.89 -2.34 15.43
N ALA A 43 4.72 -3.31 15.83
CA ALA A 43 5.24 -4.32 14.91
C ALA A 43 4.13 -5.23 14.35
N SER A 44 3.17 -5.65 15.19
CA SER A 44 2.01 -6.46 14.77
C SER A 44 1.11 -5.70 13.79
N HIS A 45 0.87 -4.43 14.08
CA HIS A 45 0.07 -3.54 13.22
C HIS A 45 0.70 -3.37 11.83
N ARG A 46 2.00 -3.09 11.77
CA ARG A 46 2.76 -3.01 10.49
C ARG A 46 2.75 -4.33 9.73
N ALA A 47 2.91 -5.45 10.42
CA ALA A 47 2.86 -6.77 9.80
C ALA A 47 1.47 -7.08 9.19
N SER A 48 0.40 -6.63 9.84
CA SER A 48 -0.97 -6.75 9.31
C SER A 48 -1.18 -5.89 8.05
N ALA A 49 -0.65 -4.67 8.03
CA ALA A 49 -0.62 -3.83 6.82
C ALA A 49 0.15 -4.49 5.67
N GLU A 50 1.34 -5.04 5.94
CA GLU A 50 2.15 -5.76 4.94
C GLU A 50 1.38 -6.95 4.33
N ARG A 51 0.75 -7.77 5.19
CA ARG A 51 -0.07 -8.90 4.72
C ARG A 51 -1.19 -8.44 3.81
N PHE A 52 -1.91 -7.38 4.19
CA PHE A 52 -2.95 -6.79 3.36
C PHE A 52 -2.42 -6.31 2.01
N LEU A 53 -1.31 -5.56 1.98
CA LEU A 53 -0.73 -5.04 0.74
C LEU A 53 -0.30 -6.14 -0.23
N LYS A 54 0.26 -7.24 0.28
CA LYS A 54 0.59 -8.42 -0.54
C LYS A 54 -0.67 -9.06 -1.14
N LEU A 55 -1.73 -9.21 -0.35
CA LEU A 55 -3.02 -9.73 -0.83
C LEU A 55 -3.69 -8.82 -1.86
N ALA A 56 -3.54 -7.50 -1.68
CA ALA A 56 -3.97 -6.49 -2.64
C ALA A 56 -3.09 -6.44 -3.91
N LYS A 57 -2.08 -7.31 -4.03
CA LYS A 57 -1.14 -7.40 -5.16
C LYS A 57 -0.39 -6.08 -5.40
N ALA A 58 0.00 -5.38 -4.32
CA ALA A 58 0.77 -4.14 -4.42
C ALA A 58 2.09 -4.31 -5.18
N GLU A 59 2.68 -5.51 -5.15
CA GLU A 59 3.88 -5.88 -5.93
C GLU A 59 3.69 -5.69 -7.45
N GLY A 60 2.45 -5.81 -7.94
CA GLY A 60 2.11 -5.63 -9.35
C GLY A 60 2.00 -4.17 -9.80
N MET A 61 2.02 -3.20 -8.87
CA MET A 61 1.77 -1.78 -9.19
C MET A 61 2.83 -1.19 -10.11
N THR A 62 4.08 -1.64 -10.00
CA THR A 62 5.19 -1.15 -10.82
C THR A 62 5.33 -1.90 -12.14
N ALA A 63 4.60 -2.99 -12.37
CA ALA A 63 4.74 -3.84 -13.55
C ALA A 63 4.62 -3.04 -14.87
N THR A 64 3.74 -2.05 -14.91
CA THR A 64 3.59 -1.19 -16.09
C THR A 64 4.84 -0.36 -16.39
N VAL A 65 5.58 0.08 -15.38
CA VAL A 65 6.85 0.80 -15.55
C VAL A 65 7.91 -0.10 -16.17
N TYR A 66 8.04 -1.34 -15.68
CA TYR A 66 8.94 -2.34 -16.25
C TYR A 66 8.65 -2.58 -17.75
N GLU A 67 7.37 -2.78 -18.09
CA GLU A 67 6.94 -2.98 -19.48
C GLU A 67 7.17 -1.73 -20.36
N GLN A 68 6.99 -0.53 -19.82
CA GLN A 68 7.26 0.71 -20.56
C GLN A 68 8.75 0.86 -20.86
N VAL A 69 9.63 0.63 -19.88
CA VAL A 69 11.08 0.71 -20.07
C VAL A 69 11.57 -0.36 -21.07
N GLY A 70 11.09 -1.60 -20.94
CA GLY A 70 11.42 -2.68 -21.87
C GLY A 70 11.04 -2.33 -23.32
N ARG A 71 9.83 -1.80 -23.53
CA ARG A 71 9.38 -1.33 -24.85
C ARG A 71 10.20 -0.15 -25.38
N ALA A 72 10.56 0.80 -24.51
CA ALA A 72 11.38 1.95 -24.89
C ALA A 72 12.77 1.50 -25.40
N LEU A 73 13.41 0.54 -24.71
CA LEU A 73 14.68 -0.03 -25.15
C LEU A 73 14.56 -0.75 -26.50
N THR A 74 13.51 -1.54 -26.70
CA THR A 74 13.25 -2.23 -27.98
C THR A 74 13.08 -1.23 -29.12
N LEU A 75 12.30 -0.16 -28.89
CA LEU A 75 12.09 0.88 -29.89
C LEU A 75 13.39 1.61 -30.24
N GLN A 76 14.17 2.00 -29.22
CA GLN A 76 15.46 2.67 -29.42
C GLN A 76 16.46 1.77 -30.15
N PHE A 77 16.51 0.49 -29.80
CA PHE A 77 17.37 -0.50 -30.47
C PHE A 77 17.03 -0.62 -31.96
N ALA A 78 15.73 -0.71 -32.32
CA ALA A 78 15.30 -0.74 -33.70
C ALA A 78 15.67 0.56 -34.46
N GLN A 79 15.51 1.73 -33.84
CA GLN A 79 15.88 3.02 -34.45
C GLN A 79 17.39 3.14 -34.74
N MET A 80 18.24 2.51 -33.92
CA MET A 80 19.69 2.48 -34.14
C MET A 80 20.13 1.44 -35.18
N GLY A 81 19.19 0.82 -35.91
CA GLY A 81 19.48 -0.22 -36.90
C GLY A 81 19.72 -1.60 -36.30
N GLY A 82 19.25 -1.82 -35.06
CA GLY A 82 19.28 -3.13 -34.41
C GLY A 82 18.60 -4.19 -35.27
N SER A 83 19.28 -5.32 -35.43
CA SER A 83 18.82 -6.46 -36.23
C SER A 83 18.67 -7.71 -35.37
N MET A 84 17.98 -8.73 -35.89
CA MET A 84 17.84 -10.05 -35.23
C MET A 84 19.20 -10.66 -34.82
N GLN A 85 20.28 -10.33 -35.53
CA GLN A 85 21.63 -10.82 -35.22
C GLN A 85 22.17 -10.26 -33.89
N HIS A 86 21.63 -9.13 -33.41
CA HIS A 86 22.06 -8.45 -32.19
C HIS A 86 20.99 -8.50 -31.09
N GLU A 87 20.03 -9.42 -31.18
CA GLU A 87 18.96 -9.54 -30.19
C GLU A 87 19.48 -9.88 -28.78
N ASP A 88 20.58 -10.64 -28.69
CA ASP A 88 21.27 -10.90 -27.41
C ASP A 88 21.70 -9.60 -26.73
N LEU A 89 22.21 -8.63 -27.49
CA LEU A 89 22.61 -7.32 -26.96
C LEU A 89 21.40 -6.58 -26.37
N LEU A 90 20.26 -6.59 -27.06
CA LEU A 90 19.03 -5.99 -26.54
C LEU A 90 18.57 -6.70 -25.24
N ARG A 91 18.59 -8.03 -25.22
CA ARG A 91 18.25 -8.82 -24.02
C ARG A 91 19.15 -8.48 -22.84
N ASP A 92 20.45 -8.31 -23.06
CA ASP A 92 21.40 -7.97 -22.01
C ASP A 92 21.11 -6.59 -21.40
N TYR A 93 20.82 -5.58 -22.24
CA TYR A 93 20.45 -4.25 -21.74
C TYR A 93 19.07 -4.21 -21.09
N GLN A 94 18.11 -5.00 -21.57
CA GLN A 94 16.82 -5.17 -20.90
C GLN A 94 17.00 -5.78 -19.50
N ARG A 95 17.87 -6.79 -19.33
CA ARG A 95 18.19 -7.35 -18.01
C ARG A 95 18.89 -6.33 -17.10
N GLN A 96 19.81 -5.53 -17.64
CA GLN A 96 20.46 -4.46 -16.87
C GLN A 96 19.45 -3.40 -16.42
N ALA A 97 18.57 -2.95 -17.31
CA ALA A 97 17.52 -2.01 -16.97
C ALA A 97 16.56 -2.59 -15.92
N ARG A 98 16.20 -3.89 -16.05
CA ARG A 98 15.43 -4.60 -15.04
C ARG A 98 16.10 -4.55 -13.66
N ALA A 99 17.39 -4.88 -13.61
CA ALA A 99 18.15 -4.86 -12.36
C ALA A 99 18.22 -3.46 -11.74
N LEU A 100 18.33 -2.40 -12.55
CA LEU A 100 18.26 -1.01 -12.06
C LEU A 100 16.88 -0.64 -11.53
N LEU A 101 15.80 -1.08 -12.20
CA LEU A 101 14.45 -0.84 -11.69
C LEU A 101 14.23 -1.60 -10.38
N ASP A 102 14.76 -2.82 -10.24
CA ASP A 102 14.61 -3.62 -9.03
C ASP A 102 15.28 -2.96 -7.79
N THR A 103 16.28 -2.09 -7.96
CA THR A 103 16.88 -1.39 -6.79
C THR A 103 15.95 -0.36 -6.17
N GLU A 104 15.01 0.19 -6.94
CA GLU A 104 14.12 1.29 -6.51
C GLU A 104 12.65 0.88 -6.44
N LEU A 105 12.23 -0.05 -7.31
CA LEU A 105 10.81 -0.36 -7.56
C LEU A 105 10.43 -1.81 -7.21
N ALA A 106 11.39 -2.62 -6.75
CA ALA A 106 11.04 -3.90 -6.17
C ALA A 106 10.24 -3.70 -4.87
N TRP A 107 9.42 -4.69 -4.53
CA TRP A 107 8.64 -4.69 -3.30
C TRP A 107 9.49 -4.35 -2.07
N GLU A 108 10.66 -4.97 -1.94
CA GLU A 108 11.57 -4.75 -0.80
C GLU A 108 12.08 -3.31 -0.70
N ALA A 109 12.21 -2.60 -1.82
CA ALA A 109 12.68 -1.21 -1.85
C ALA A 109 11.58 -0.22 -1.41
N MET A 110 10.31 -0.51 -1.73
CA MET A 110 9.18 0.39 -1.45
C MET A 110 8.31 -0.04 -0.27
N ARG A 111 8.48 -1.27 0.25
CA ARG A 111 7.59 -1.89 1.25
C ARG A 111 7.32 -0.94 2.41
N ASP A 112 8.37 -0.39 3.01
CA ASP A 112 8.23 0.36 4.24
C ASP A 112 7.49 1.68 4.01
N GLU A 113 7.77 2.37 2.90
CA GLU A 113 7.03 3.57 2.47
C GLU A 113 5.56 3.27 2.19
N LEU A 114 5.26 2.15 1.54
CA LEU A 114 3.88 1.73 1.28
C LEU A 114 3.16 1.37 2.59
N ILE A 115 3.81 0.69 3.52
CA ILE A 115 3.23 0.40 4.84
C ILE A 115 2.92 1.71 5.59
N ASP A 116 3.84 2.68 5.57
CA ASP A 116 3.70 3.97 6.25
C ASP A 116 2.49 4.79 5.76
N LEU A 117 2.09 4.62 4.49
CA LEU A 117 0.89 5.25 3.95
C LEU A 117 -0.42 4.65 4.51
N TYR A 118 -0.42 3.37 4.84
CA TYR A 118 -1.64 2.64 5.20
C TYR A 118 -1.83 2.49 6.71
N VAL A 119 -0.75 2.31 7.47
CA VAL A 119 -0.80 2.12 8.94
C VAL A 119 -1.62 3.21 9.66
N PRO A 120 -1.56 4.51 9.29
CA PRO A 120 -2.36 5.54 9.95
C PRO A 120 -3.86 5.49 9.62
N LEU A 121 -4.26 4.77 8.56
CA LEU A 121 -5.63 4.78 8.02
C LEU A 121 -6.51 3.68 8.60
N PHE A 122 -5.92 2.55 8.98
CA PHE A 122 -6.65 1.37 9.42
C PHE A 122 -6.01 0.82 10.69
N SER A 123 -6.82 0.38 11.64
CA SER A 123 -6.36 -0.42 12.77
C SER A 123 -5.92 -1.81 12.34
N GLU A 124 -5.18 -2.50 13.21
CA GLU A 124 -4.79 -3.90 12.98
C GLU A 124 -5.98 -4.82 12.70
N ALA A 125 -7.07 -4.66 13.46
CA ALA A 125 -8.29 -5.44 13.28
C ALA A 125 -8.99 -5.16 11.94
N GLU A 126 -8.89 -3.94 11.41
CA GLU A 126 -9.43 -3.60 10.09
C GLU A 126 -8.56 -4.18 8.96
N PHE A 127 -7.23 -4.18 9.11
CA PHE A 127 -6.35 -4.88 8.17
C PHE A 127 -6.65 -6.38 8.10
N GLU A 128 -6.93 -7.03 9.23
CA GLU A 128 -7.28 -8.44 9.24
C GLU A 128 -8.62 -8.71 8.55
N GLN A 129 -9.64 -7.88 8.78
CA GLN A 129 -10.92 -7.97 8.07
C GLN A 129 -10.77 -7.77 6.56
N LEU A 130 -9.95 -6.81 6.15
CA LEU A 130 -9.62 -6.60 4.74
C LEU A 130 -8.89 -7.83 4.16
N ALA A 131 -7.92 -8.36 4.88
CA ALA A 131 -7.18 -9.56 4.46
C ALA A 131 -8.11 -10.77 4.30
N GLU A 132 -9.04 -11.00 5.23
CA GLU A 132 -10.04 -12.07 5.14
C GLU A 132 -10.93 -11.92 3.89
N PHE A 133 -11.42 -10.69 3.64
CA PHE A 133 -12.21 -10.43 2.44
C PHE A 133 -11.42 -10.71 1.16
N TYR A 134 -10.19 -10.21 1.03
CA TYR A 134 -9.35 -10.41 -0.15
C TYR A 134 -8.99 -11.88 -0.39
N GLN A 135 -8.89 -12.69 0.66
CA GLN A 135 -8.64 -14.13 0.56
C GLN A 135 -9.90 -14.96 0.26
N SER A 136 -11.08 -14.44 0.59
CA SER A 136 -12.35 -15.14 0.37
C SER A 136 -12.55 -15.50 -1.12
N PRO A 137 -13.31 -16.57 -1.44
CA PRO A 137 -13.62 -16.92 -2.82
C PRO A 137 -14.29 -15.78 -3.60
N VAL A 138 -15.15 -14.99 -2.94
CA VAL A 138 -15.83 -13.86 -3.56
C VAL A 138 -14.90 -12.66 -3.74
N GLY A 139 -14.05 -12.35 -2.77
CA GLY A 139 -13.09 -11.25 -2.86
C GLY A 139 -12.06 -11.48 -3.94
N ARG A 140 -11.48 -12.69 -4.02
CA ARG A 140 -10.57 -13.06 -5.13
C ARG A 140 -11.25 -12.95 -6.48
N LYS A 141 -12.46 -13.52 -6.61
CA LYS A 141 -13.24 -13.42 -7.85
C LYS A 141 -13.49 -11.96 -8.23
N LEU A 142 -13.86 -11.10 -7.28
CA LEU A 142 -14.05 -9.68 -7.54
C LEU A 142 -12.76 -9.04 -8.03
N MET A 143 -11.65 -9.18 -7.30
CA MET A 143 -10.36 -8.56 -7.64
C MET A 143 -9.83 -9.01 -9.02
N ASP A 144 -9.98 -10.29 -9.35
CA ASP A 144 -9.54 -10.81 -10.65
C ASP A 144 -10.40 -10.29 -11.82
N ASN A 145 -11.67 -9.93 -11.56
CA ASN A 145 -12.60 -9.42 -12.59
C ASN A 145 -12.67 -7.89 -12.65
N LEU A 146 -12.19 -7.15 -11.64
CA LEU A 146 -12.24 -5.69 -11.60
C LEU A 146 -11.64 -5.01 -12.85
N PRO A 147 -10.48 -5.44 -13.40
CA PRO A 147 -9.93 -4.83 -14.61
C PRO A 147 -10.87 -4.97 -15.82
N GLU A 148 -11.44 -6.15 -16.03
CA GLU A 148 -12.36 -6.44 -17.13
C GLU A 148 -13.69 -5.69 -16.97
N LEU A 149 -14.22 -5.63 -15.74
CA LEU A 149 -15.43 -4.87 -15.43
C LEU A 149 -15.22 -3.37 -15.68
N THR A 150 -14.05 -2.83 -15.32
CA THR A 150 -13.69 -1.43 -15.58
C THR A 150 -13.59 -1.17 -17.08
N GLN A 151 -12.88 -2.02 -17.81
CA GLN A 151 -12.76 -1.93 -19.28
C GLN A 151 -14.14 -1.99 -19.95
N SER A 152 -14.99 -2.92 -19.55
CA SER A 152 -16.34 -3.08 -20.09
C SER A 152 -17.22 -1.87 -19.79
N SER A 153 -17.12 -1.30 -18.59
CA SER A 153 -17.87 -0.10 -18.20
C SER A 153 -17.48 1.13 -19.04
N LEU A 154 -16.19 1.28 -19.32
CA LEU A 154 -15.68 2.32 -20.22
C LEU A 154 -16.13 2.08 -21.67
N ALA A 155 -16.15 0.83 -22.14
CA ALA A 155 -16.64 0.49 -23.47
C ALA A 155 -18.12 0.87 -23.64
N ILE A 156 -18.97 0.55 -22.65
CA ILE A 156 -20.39 0.96 -22.65
C ILE A 156 -20.52 2.49 -22.76
N THR A 157 -19.70 3.22 -21.99
CA THR A 157 -19.72 4.69 -22.01
C THR A 157 -19.33 5.23 -23.40
N ARG A 158 -18.30 4.64 -24.02
CA ARG A 158 -17.87 5.00 -25.37
C ARG A 158 -18.94 4.71 -26.42
N THR A 159 -19.56 3.54 -26.40
CA THR A 159 -20.65 3.19 -27.32
C THR A 159 -21.82 4.15 -27.18
N ARG A 160 -22.22 4.49 -25.94
CA ARG A 160 -23.28 5.48 -25.72
C ARG A 160 -22.91 6.88 -26.22
N TRP A 161 -21.65 7.26 -26.08
CA TRP A 161 -21.16 8.51 -26.63
C TRP A 161 -21.33 8.53 -28.15
N GLU A 162 -20.77 7.53 -28.84
CA GLU A 162 -20.78 7.44 -30.30
C GLU A 162 -22.19 7.33 -30.88
N GLU A 163 -23.04 6.48 -30.31
CA GLU A 163 -24.37 6.19 -30.86
C GLU A 163 -25.42 7.25 -30.54
N ARG A 164 -25.29 7.94 -29.39
CA ARG A 164 -26.37 8.77 -28.85
C ARG A 164 -25.96 10.21 -28.64
N LEU A 165 -24.80 10.46 -28.03
CA LEU A 165 -24.45 11.80 -27.58
C LEU A 165 -23.76 12.62 -28.67
N ALA A 166 -22.79 12.04 -29.39
CA ALA A 166 -22.04 12.71 -30.44
C ALA A 166 -22.93 13.46 -31.46
N PRO A 167 -23.96 12.83 -32.09
CA PRO A 167 -24.79 13.55 -33.06
C PRO A 167 -25.63 14.67 -32.44
N GLN A 168 -26.13 14.49 -31.20
CA GLN A 168 -26.89 15.54 -30.51
C GLN A 168 -26.01 16.73 -30.13
N ILE A 169 -24.76 16.47 -29.74
CA ILE A 169 -23.79 17.52 -29.44
C ILE A 169 -23.38 18.26 -30.73
N GLU A 170 -23.20 17.55 -31.84
CA GLU A 170 -22.96 18.17 -33.16
C GLU A 170 -24.12 19.10 -33.55
N GLU A 171 -25.37 18.65 -33.41
CA GLU A 171 -26.56 19.48 -33.67
C GLU A 171 -26.60 20.73 -32.77
N LEU A 172 -26.27 20.60 -31.48
CA LEU A 172 -26.18 21.75 -30.58
C LEU A 172 -25.12 22.77 -31.00
N VAL A 173 -23.98 22.28 -31.52
CA VAL A 173 -22.90 23.15 -32.03
C VAL A 173 -23.36 23.88 -33.31
N GLU A 174 -24.06 23.20 -34.21
CA GLU A 174 -24.65 23.81 -35.40
C GLU A 174 -25.68 24.89 -35.05
N GLN A 175 -26.58 24.61 -34.09
CA GLN A 175 -27.55 25.57 -33.60
C GLN A 175 -26.88 26.80 -32.98
N LEU A 176 -25.84 26.60 -32.16
CA LEU A 176 -25.06 27.69 -31.60
C LEU A 176 -24.42 28.57 -32.68
N ALA A 177 -23.87 27.96 -33.74
CA ALA A 177 -23.27 28.71 -34.84
C ALA A 177 -24.30 29.57 -35.58
N ALA A 178 -25.47 28.99 -35.90
CA ALA A 178 -26.56 29.71 -36.56
C ALA A 178 -27.07 30.90 -35.72
N ASP A 179 -27.28 30.69 -34.41
CA ASP A 179 -27.72 31.75 -33.49
C ASP A 179 -26.71 32.90 -33.38
N LEU A 180 -25.41 32.58 -33.44
CA LEU A 180 -24.35 33.59 -33.43
C LEU A 180 -24.33 34.41 -34.73
N GLU A 181 -24.50 33.77 -35.88
CA GLU A 181 -24.55 34.46 -37.18
C GLU A 181 -25.76 35.40 -37.26
N ASP A 182 -26.95 34.96 -36.82
CA ASP A 182 -28.16 35.79 -36.81
C ASP A 182 -27.99 37.05 -35.95
N ARG A 183 -27.43 36.88 -34.75
CA ARG A 183 -27.16 38.01 -33.83
C ARG A 183 -26.09 38.96 -34.35
N GLN A 184 -25.09 38.48 -35.08
CA GLN A 184 -24.07 39.33 -35.70
C GLN A 184 -24.57 40.01 -36.98
N GLY A 185 -25.46 39.36 -37.72
CA GLY A 185 -26.13 39.90 -38.90
C GLY A 185 -27.14 40.99 -38.58
N GLY A 186 -27.86 40.89 -37.46
CA GLY A 186 -28.83 41.89 -36.99
C GLY A 186 -28.21 43.18 -36.40
N LEU A 187 -26.89 43.27 -36.32
CA LEU A 187 -26.14 44.46 -35.84
C LEU A 187 -25.60 45.35 -36.98
N ARG A 188 -25.92 45.04 -38.25
CA ARG A 188 -25.60 45.84 -39.43
C ARG A 188 -26.84 46.50 -40.01
#